data_AF-A0A2S4LMP0-F1
#
_entry.id   AF-A0A2S4LMP0-F1
#
_cell.length_a   1.000
_cell.length_b   1.000
_cell.length_c   1.000
_cell.angle_alpha   90.00
_cell.angle_beta   90.00
_cell.angle_gamma   90.00
#
_symmetry.space_group_name_H-M   'P 1'
#
loop_
_entity.id
_entity.type
_entity.pdbx_description
1 polymer ?
#
loop_
_entity_poly.entity_id
_entity_poly.type
_entity_poly.pdbx_seq_one_letter_code
_entity_poly.pdbx_strand_id
1 'polypeptide(L)'
;MSHRRSHAHHIEQRAGWAREAGFTLIEVIVVLSIIGLVMGMVGPRMLGYLTDSKVKTARIQAETLSSAVELFFIDNGRFPHATEGLQALVKAPAGLRSWNGPYLKGTTVPLDPWGRDYVYTSLDRGRAYRITFVGADGGDPNGHERPRLGLSSASAGQTLSERDIASRDPTR
;
A
#
# COMPACT_ATOMS: atom_id res chain seq x y z
N MET A 1 -5.10 98.89 14.02
CA MET A 1 -6.50 98.78 13.57
C MET A 1 -6.55 97.87 12.34
N SER A 2 -6.97 96.62 12.54
CA SER A 2 -7.65 95.72 11.58
C SER A 2 -6.99 95.23 10.26
N HIS A 3 -7.38 94.00 9.92
CA HIS A 3 -7.29 93.27 8.63
C HIS A 3 -5.96 92.55 8.37
N ARG A 4 -5.78 91.29 8.77
CA ARG A 4 -6.41 90.04 8.26
C ARG A 4 -6.39 89.97 6.74
N ARG A 5 -5.56 89.07 6.18
CA ARG A 5 -5.99 88.01 5.26
C ARG A 5 -4.85 87.01 5.02
N SER A 6 -5.03 85.86 5.66
CA SER A 6 -4.44 84.58 5.30
C SER A 6 -4.76 84.26 3.84
N HIS A 7 -3.75 83.97 3.04
CA HIS A 7 -3.89 83.31 1.74
C HIS A 7 -3.24 81.93 1.86
N ALA A 8 -4.08 80.94 2.14
CA ALA A 8 -3.72 79.55 2.06
C ALA A 8 -3.43 79.19 0.59
N HIS A 9 -2.25 78.65 0.33
CA HIS A 9 -1.95 78.01 -0.96
C HIS A 9 -2.74 76.71 -1.01
N HIS A 10 -3.75 76.69 -1.89
CA HIS A 10 -4.50 75.50 -2.25
C HIS A 10 -3.56 74.45 -2.85
N ILE A 11 -3.28 73.40 -2.10
CA ILE A 11 -2.63 72.19 -2.62
C ILE A 11 -3.74 71.42 -3.34
N GLU A 12 -3.86 71.61 -4.65
CA GLU A 12 -4.69 70.74 -5.48
C GLU A 12 -4.01 69.37 -5.63
N GLN A 13 -4.23 68.51 -4.65
CA GLN A 13 -3.95 67.09 -4.78
C GLN A 13 -4.95 66.50 -5.79
N ARG A 14 -4.54 66.43 -7.06
CA ARG A 14 -5.25 65.62 -8.05
C ARG A 14 -5.01 64.15 -7.69
N ALA A 15 -5.88 63.61 -6.83
CA ALA A 15 -5.97 62.18 -6.57
C ALA A 15 -6.31 61.48 -7.88
N GLY A 16 -5.29 60.97 -8.58
CA GLY A 16 -5.49 60.04 -9.66
C GLY A 16 -6.13 58.79 -9.07
N TRP A 17 -7.40 58.56 -9.37
CA TRP A 17 -8.03 57.28 -9.11
C TRP A 17 -7.26 56.23 -9.91
N ALA A 18 -6.40 55.49 -9.23
CA ALA A 18 -5.91 54.23 -9.73
C ALA A 18 -7.15 53.39 -10.02
N ARG A 19 -7.46 53.21 -11.31
CA ARG A 19 -8.48 52.28 -11.75
C ARG A 19 -7.99 50.90 -11.30
N GLU A 20 -8.54 50.38 -10.21
CA GLU A 20 -8.45 48.96 -9.91
C GLU A 20 -9.06 48.22 -11.10
N ALA A 21 -8.20 47.68 -11.95
CA ALA A 21 -8.61 46.75 -12.99
C ALA A 21 -9.04 45.47 -12.28
N GLY A 22 -10.35 45.30 -12.10
CA GLY A 22 -10.92 44.09 -11.54
C GLY A 22 -10.63 42.89 -12.43
N PHE A 23 -10.21 41.77 -11.82
CA PHE A 23 -10.07 40.49 -12.49
C PHE A 23 -11.38 40.11 -13.18
N THR A 24 -11.28 39.65 -14.43
CA THR A 24 -12.45 39.20 -15.18
C THR A 24 -12.81 37.76 -14.80
N LEU A 25 -14.10 37.40 -14.85
CA LEU A 25 -14.54 36.02 -14.59
C LEU A 25 -13.86 35.02 -15.55
N ILE A 26 -13.67 35.44 -16.81
CA ILE A 26 -13.07 34.59 -17.84
C ILE A 26 -11.61 34.24 -17.53
N GLU A 27 -10.85 35.15 -16.91
CA GLU A 27 -9.46 34.93 -16.52
C GLU A 27 -9.34 33.84 -15.47
N VAL A 28 -10.23 33.84 -14.46
CA VAL A 28 -10.27 32.79 -13.43
C VAL A 28 -10.75 31.46 -14.03
N ILE A 29 -11.72 31.47 -14.95
CA ILE A 29 -12.21 30.24 -15.61
C ILE A 29 -11.10 29.58 -16.42
N VAL A 30 -10.35 30.34 -17.23
CA VAL A 30 -9.26 29.80 -18.04
C VAL A 30 -8.18 29.18 -17.13
N VAL A 31 -7.78 29.88 -16.05
CA VAL A 31 -6.81 29.34 -15.10
C VAL A 31 -7.30 28.05 -14.43
N LEU A 32 -8.53 28.02 -13.93
CA LEU A 32 -9.09 26.82 -13.30
C LEU A 32 -9.24 25.66 -14.30
N SER A 33 -9.54 25.95 -15.56
CA SER A 33 -9.62 24.93 -16.61
C SER A 33 -8.26 24.29 -16.92
N ILE A 34 -7.19 25.08 -16.97
CA ILE A 34 -5.82 24.57 -17.17
C ILE A 34 -5.37 23.77 -15.94
N ILE A 35 -5.63 24.26 -14.73
CA ILE A 35 -5.32 23.53 -13.49
C ILE A 35 -6.09 22.20 -13.45
N GLY A 36 -7.38 22.21 -13.78
CA GLY A 36 -8.20 21.00 -13.82
C GLY A 36 -7.70 19.98 -14.84
N LEU A 37 -7.31 20.45 -16.04
CA LEU A 37 -6.75 19.60 -17.09
C LEU A 37 -5.42 18.94 -16.66
N VAL A 38 -4.51 19.72 -16.08
CA VAL A 38 -3.21 19.22 -15.60
C VAL A 38 -3.41 18.26 -14.43
N MET A 39 -4.25 18.63 -13.45
CA MET A 39 -4.52 17.79 -12.28
C MET A 39 -5.17 16.47 -12.64
N GLY A 40 -6.09 16.47 -13.61
CA GLY A 40 -6.69 15.24 -14.14
C GLY A 40 -5.67 14.28 -14.76
N MET A 41 -4.59 14.82 -15.36
CA MET A 41 -3.53 14.02 -15.98
C MET A 41 -2.43 13.57 -15.00
N VAL A 42 -2.10 14.39 -14.00
CA VAL A 42 -0.98 14.14 -13.07
C VAL A 42 -1.43 13.34 -11.85
N GLY A 43 -2.63 13.60 -11.33
CA GLY A 43 -3.15 13.01 -10.08
C GLY A 43 -3.03 11.48 -10.02
N PRO A 44 -3.59 10.73 -10.98
CA PRO A 44 -3.53 9.26 -10.96
C PRO A 44 -2.10 8.70 -11.03
N ARG A 45 -1.21 9.35 -11.78
CA ARG A 45 0.18 8.90 -11.95
C ARG A 45 0.99 9.04 -10.66
N MET A 46 0.80 10.13 -9.93
CA MET A 46 1.48 10.36 -8.66
C MET A 46 1.06 9.32 -7.61
N LEU A 47 -0.23 8.99 -7.55
CA LEU A 47 -0.76 7.97 -6.64
C LEU A 47 -0.24 6.56 -6.96
N GLY A 48 -0.14 6.23 -8.26
CA GLY A 48 0.48 4.98 -8.72
C GLY A 48 1.95 4.88 -8.33
N TYR A 49 2.74 5.93 -8.59
CA TYR A 49 4.17 5.95 -8.24
C TYR A 49 4.44 5.76 -6.74
N LEU A 50 3.65 6.42 -5.89
CA LEU A 50 3.74 6.25 -4.43
C LEU A 50 3.41 4.82 -4.00
N THR A 51 2.41 4.20 -4.64
CA THR A 51 2.00 2.83 -4.34
C THR A 51 3.09 1.83 -4.75
N ASP A 52 3.64 1.95 -5.95
CA ASP A 52 4.70 1.07 -6.45
C ASP A 52 5.97 1.15 -5.60
N SER A 53 6.34 2.37 -5.19
CA SER A 53 7.50 2.59 -4.32
C SER A 53 7.31 1.91 -2.96
N LYS A 54 6.10 1.99 -2.39
CA LYS A 54 5.75 1.30 -1.14
C LYS A 54 5.81 -0.22 -1.31
N VAL A 55 5.23 -0.79 -2.36
CA VAL A 55 5.29 -2.25 -2.62
C VAL A 55 6.74 -2.72 -2.72
N LYS A 56 7.60 -1.97 -3.43
CA LYS A 56 9.02 -2.30 -3.56
C LYS A 56 9.74 -2.28 -2.20
N THR A 57 9.53 -1.24 -1.40
CA THR A 57 10.08 -1.16 -0.04
C THR A 57 9.61 -2.33 0.83
N ALA A 58 8.31 -2.64 0.76
CA ALA A 58 7.72 -3.74 1.55
C ALA A 58 8.37 -5.08 1.20
N ARG A 59 8.66 -5.31 -0.08
CA ARG A 59 9.33 -6.52 -0.58
C ARG A 59 10.79 -6.61 -0.09
N ILE A 60 11.55 -5.52 -0.19
CA ILE A 60 12.95 -5.47 0.29
C ILE A 60 13.01 -5.74 1.80
N GLN A 61 12.08 -5.17 2.56
CA GLN A 61 11.96 -5.41 4.00
C GLN A 61 11.58 -6.87 4.28
N ALA A 62 10.64 -7.47 3.54
CA ALA A 62 10.29 -8.88 3.66
C ALA A 62 11.49 -9.80 3.36
N GLU A 63 12.28 -9.50 2.32
CA GLU A 63 13.51 -10.23 1.99
C GLU A 63 14.54 -10.14 3.13
N THR A 64 14.68 -8.96 3.74
CA THR A 64 15.55 -8.76 4.92
C THR A 64 15.09 -9.60 6.12
N LEU A 65 13.77 -9.65 6.37
CA LEU A 65 13.20 -10.48 7.43
C LEU A 65 13.40 -11.97 7.13
N SER A 66 13.24 -12.39 5.88
CA SER A 66 13.50 -13.78 5.45
C SER A 66 14.95 -14.19 5.72
N SER A 67 15.93 -13.35 5.35
CA SER A 67 17.35 -13.63 5.65
C SER A 67 17.62 -13.71 7.15
N ALA A 68 16.95 -12.91 7.97
CA ALA A 68 17.07 -12.99 9.43
C ALA A 68 16.45 -14.29 9.99
N VAL A 69 15.33 -14.75 9.45
CA VAL A 69 14.72 -16.04 9.79
C VAL A 69 15.62 -17.21 9.41
N GLU A 70 16.29 -17.13 8.27
CA GLU A 70 17.28 -18.14 7.85
C GLU A 70 18.50 -18.17 8.78
N LEU A 71 19.00 -17.01 9.20
CA LEU A 71 20.10 -16.94 10.16
C LEU A 71 19.69 -17.50 11.53
N PHE A 72 18.47 -17.22 11.98
CA PHE A 72 17.90 -17.87 13.16
C PHE A 72 17.88 -19.40 13.02
N PHE A 73 17.52 -19.93 11.85
CA PHE A 73 17.54 -21.37 11.57
C PHE A 73 18.95 -21.95 11.63
N ILE A 74 19.95 -21.25 11.11
CA ILE A 74 21.36 -21.69 11.13
C ILE A 74 21.83 -21.86 12.58
N ASP A 75 21.53 -20.93 13.46
CA ASP A 75 22.01 -20.96 14.85
C ASP A 75 21.22 -21.94 15.73
N ASN A 76 19.92 -22.05 15.50
CA ASN A 76 19.00 -22.75 16.41
C ASN A 76 18.47 -24.08 15.85
N GLY A 77 18.77 -24.39 14.59
CA GLY A 77 18.36 -25.62 13.89
C GLY A 77 16.86 -25.71 13.60
N ARG A 78 16.10 -24.63 13.81
CA ARG A 78 14.65 -24.57 13.56
C ARG A 78 14.22 -23.15 13.21
N PHE A 79 13.10 -23.03 12.50
CA PHE A 79 12.45 -21.73 12.30
C PHE A 79 11.73 -21.28 13.58
N PRO A 80 11.44 -19.97 13.73
CA PRO A 80 10.57 -19.48 14.79
C PRO A 80 9.20 -20.18 14.78
N HIS A 81 8.67 -20.51 15.94
CA HIS A 81 7.31 -21.03 16.03
C HIS A 81 6.29 -19.92 15.76
N ALA A 82 5.07 -20.30 15.38
CA ALA A 82 3.98 -19.34 15.15
C ALA A 82 3.72 -18.42 16.37
N THR A 83 3.93 -18.92 17.59
CA THR A 83 3.80 -18.16 18.84
C THR A 83 4.96 -17.19 19.09
N GLU A 84 6.14 -17.47 18.54
CA GLU A 84 7.32 -16.62 18.66
C GLU A 84 7.35 -15.55 17.56
N GLY A 85 6.96 -15.96 16.34
CA GLY A 85 6.86 -15.10 15.15
C GLY A 85 8.16 -14.37 14.82
N LEU A 86 8.04 -13.20 14.20
CA LEU A 86 9.18 -12.34 13.88
C LEU A 86 9.83 -11.73 15.12
N GLN A 87 9.18 -11.76 16.29
CA GLN A 87 9.76 -11.23 17.52
C GLN A 87 10.95 -12.06 18.00
N ALA A 88 11.03 -13.34 17.62
CA ALA A 88 12.20 -14.20 17.84
C ALA A 88 13.49 -13.63 17.22
N LEU A 89 13.35 -12.77 16.20
CA LEU A 89 14.48 -12.18 15.49
C LEU A 89 15.14 -11.05 16.29
N VAL A 90 14.39 -10.37 17.17
CA VAL A 90 14.88 -9.23 17.96
C VAL A 90 15.08 -9.59 19.43
N LYS A 91 14.30 -10.55 19.94
CA LYS A 91 14.35 -10.98 21.34
C LYS A 91 14.46 -12.49 21.41
N ALA A 92 15.39 -12.95 22.25
CA ALA A 92 15.56 -14.37 22.54
C ALA A 92 14.24 -14.99 23.05
N PRO A 93 13.71 -16.03 22.37
CA PRO A 93 12.57 -16.78 22.89
C PRO A 93 12.97 -17.59 24.13
N ALA A 94 11.99 -17.86 25.00
CA ALA A 94 12.24 -18.60 26.23
C ALA A 94 12.77 -20.01 25.93
N GLY A 95 13.89 -20.38 26.57
CA GLY A 95 14.46 -21.72 26.47
C GLY A 95 15.44 -21.95 25.31
N LEU A 96 15.69 -20.97 24.44
CA LEU A 96 16.77 -21.08 23.44
C LEU A 96 18.11 -20.68 24.05
N ARG A 97 19.02 -21.65 24.17
CA ARG A 97 20.40 -21.42 24.63
C ARG A 97 21.34 -20.99 23.51
N SER A 98 21.05 -21.39 22.27
CA SER A 98 21.88 -21.11 21.09
C SER A 98 21.52 -19.80 20.36
N TRP A 99 20.64 -18.99 20.95
CA TRP A 99 20.22 -17.73 20.32
C TRP A 99 21.40 -16.75 20.30
N ASN A 100 21.77 -16.29 19.11
CA ASN A 100 22.90 -15.39 18.87
C ASN A 100 22.45 -14.07 18.21
N GLY A 101 21.18 -13.71 18.41
CA GLY A 101 20.61 -12.47 17.89
C GLY A 101 21.07 -11.22 18.65
N PRO A 102 20.51 -10.05 18.31
CA PRO A 102 19.42 -9.83 17.38
C PRO A 102 19.83 -10.04 15.91
N TYR A 103 18.94 -10.68 15.15
CA TYR A 103 19.12 -11.00 13.73
C TYR A 103 18.72 -9.83 12.81
N LEU A 104 18.18 -8.75 13.38
CA LEU A 104 17.85 -7.51 12.70
C LEU A 104 18.73 -6.38 13.24
N LYS A 105 19.05 -5.41 12.38
CA LYS A 105 19.85 -4.23 12.75
C LYS A 105 19.14 -3.26 13.72
N GLY A 106 17.86 -3.51 14.03
CA GLY A 106 17.04 -2.70 14.94
C GLY A 106 16.59 -3.49 16.17
N THR A 107 16.06 -2.77 17.16
CA THR A 107 15.53 -3.36 18.42
C THR A 107 14.08 -3.84 18.29
N THR A 108 13.43 -3.55 17.17
CA THR A 108 12.03 -3.90 16.88
C THR A 108 11.90 -4.42 15.46
N VAL A 109 10.91 -5.28 15.24
CA VAL A 109 10.49 -5.67 13.89
C VAL A 109 9.96 -4.42 13.17
N PRO A 110 10.44 -4.10 11.97
CA PRO A 110 9.94 -2.96 11.21
C PRO A 110 8.49 -3.18 10.76
N LEU A 111 7.72 -2.10 10.72
CA LEU A 111 6.40 -2.07 10.09
C LEU A 111 6.54 -1.99 8.57
N ASP A 112 5.52 -2.46 7.87
CA ASP A 112 5.40 -2.28 6.42
C ASP A 112 5.18 -0.78 6.05
N PRO A 113 5.28 -0.41 4.77
CA PRO A 113 5.10 0.97 4.29
C PRO A 113 3.69 1.56 4.44
N TRP A 114 2.73 0.77 4.91
CA TRP A 114 1.37 1.17 5.28
C TRP A 114 1.18 1.22 6.80
N GLY A 115 2.24 0.96 7.59
CA GLY A 115 2.24 1.03 9.05
C GLY A 115 1.66 -0.21 9.73
N ARG A 116 1.66 -1.36 9.05
CA ARG A 116 1.14 -2.64 9.57
C ARG A 116 2.28 -3.62 9.87
N ASP A 117 2.01 -4.57 10.75
CA ASP A 117 2.95 -5.65 11.02
C ASP A 117 3.04 -6.62 9.84
N TYR A 118 4.25 -7.12 9.59
CA TYR A 118 4.44 -8.26 8.71
C TYR A 118 3.84 -9.52 9.33
N VAL A 119 3.19 -10.33 8.50
CA VAL A 119 2.59 -11.59 8.93
C VAL A 119 3.54 -12.73 8.66
N TYR A 120 3.91 -13.43 9.73
CA TYR A 120 4.69 -14.64 9.67
C TYR A 120 3.79 -15.87 9.80
N THR A 121 3.87 -16.75 8.82
CA THR A 121 3.14 -18.03 8.82
C THR A 121 4.14 -19.16 8.83
N SER A 122 4.09 -19.99 9.88
CA SER A 122 4.82 -21.25 9.92
C SER A 122 4.06 -22.31 9.12
N LEU A 123 4.72 -22.95 8.15
CA LEU A 123 4.16 -23.94 7.24
C LEU A 123 4.84 -25.29 7.46
N ASP A 124 4.25 -26.36 6.93
CA ASP A 124 4.85 -27.70 6.91
C ASP A 124 5.38 -28.19 8.27
N ARG A 125 4.62 -27.93 9.35
CA ARG A 125 5.00 -28.23 10.74
C ARG A 125 6.32 -27.56 11.16
N GLY A 126 6.59 -26.35 10.68
CA GLY A 126 7.77 -25.57 11.02
C GLY A 126 9.00 -25.85 10.16
N ARG A 127 8.83 -26.53 9.01
CA ARG A 127 9.92 -26.77 8.03
C ARG A 127 9.95 -25.73 6.92
N ALA A 128 8.86 -25.00 6.74
CA ALA A 128 8.76 -23.91 5.80
C ALA A 128 8.13 -22.71 6.50
N TYR A 129 8.31 -21.53 5.93
CA TYR A 129 7.68 -20.32 6.42
C TYR A 129 7.27 -19.42 5.26
N ARG A 130 6.39 -18.48 5.56
CA ARG A 130 6.00 -17.40 4.65
C ARG A 130 5.97 -16.10 5.42
N ILE A 131 6.47 -15.04 4.80
CA ILE A 131 6.32 -13.67 5.28
C ILE A 131 5.46 -12.93 4.27
N THR A 132 4.35 -12.37 4.73
CA THR A 132 3.42 -11.60 3.89
C THR A 132 3.19 -10.21 4.48
N PHE A 133 2.75 -9.31 3.62
CA PHE A 133 2.35 -7.95 3.97
C PHE A 133 1.09 -7.59 3.19
N VAL A 134 0.32 -6.64 3.73
CA VAL A 134 -0.94 -6.22 3.11
C VAL A 134 -0.70 -4.93 2.34
N GLY A 135 -0.91 -4.96 1.03
CA GLY A 135 -0.82 -3.78 0.18
C GLY A 135 -1.81 -2.66 0.55
N ALA A 136 -1.80 -1.61 -0.28
CA ALA A 136 -2.69 -0.44 -0.13
C ALA A 136 -4.18 -0.83 -0.12
N ASP A 137 -4.52 -1.93 -0.78
CA ASP A 137 -5.87 -2.49 -0.93
C ASP A 137 -6.42 -3.17 0.33
N GLY A 138 -5.59 -3.41 1.36
CA GLY A 138 -6.08 -3.91 2.65
C GLY A 138 -6.55 -5.37 2.62
N GLY A 139 -6.05 -6.18 1.70
CA GLY A 139 -6.38 -7.60 1.58
C GLY A 139 -5.96 -8.47 2.78
N ASP A 140 -6.36 -9.75 2.76
CA ASP A 140 -5.94 -10.72 3.77
C ASP A 140 -4.46 -11.08 3.60
N PRO A 141 -3.59 -10.84 4.61
CA PRO A 141 -2.18 -11.20 4.54
C PRO A 141 -1.94 -12.71 4.44
N ASN A 142 -2.88 -13.55 4.90
CA ASN A 142 -2.71 -15.01 4.85
C ASN A 142 -3.09 -15.60 3.49
N GLY A 143 -3.60 -14.78 2.57
CA GLY A 143 -3.88 -15.19 1.20
C GLY A 143 -4.87 -16.34 1.13
N HIS A 144 -6.09 -16.15 1.62
CA HIS A 144 -7.21 -16.74 0.87
C HIS A 144 -7.29 -15.95 -0.42
N GLU A 145 -6.70 -16.47 -1.50
CA GLU A 145 -7.01 -16.00 -2.85
C GLU A 145 -8.53 -15.95 -2.94
N ARG A 146 -9.14 -14.75 -2.89
CA ARG A 146 -10.54 -14.62 -3.27
C ARG A 146 -10.58 -15.14 -4.69
N PRO A 147 -11.38 -16.18 -5.00
CA PRO A 147 -11.50 -16.66 -6.36
C PRO A 147 -11.86 -15.45 -7.20
N ARG A 148 -10.93 -14.98 -8.03
CA ARG A 148 -11.29 -14.03 -9.07
C ARG A 148 -12.36 -14.77 -9.84
N LEU A 149 -13.57 -14.21 -9.89
CA LEU A 149 -14.67 -14.71 -10.71
C LEU A 149 -14.16 -14.80 -12.15
N GLY A 150 -13.53 -15.93 -12.45
CA GLY A 150 -13.18 -16.35 -13.79
C GLY A 150 -14.47 -16.80 -14.39
N LEU A 151 -14.93 -16.04 -15.38
CA LEU A 151 -15.93 -16.48 -16.33
C LEU A 151 -15.60 -17.92 -16.74
N SER A 152 -16.51 -18.82 -16.43
CA SER A 152 -16.47 -20.20 -16.89
C SER A 152 -16.52 -20.20 -18.41
N SER A 153 -15.37 -20.39 -19.04
CA SER A 153 -15.26 -20.81 -20.43
C SER A 153 -14.10 -21.79 -20.54
N ALA A 154 -14.30 -22.99 -20.01
CA ALA A 154 -13.50 -24.16 -20.35
C ALA A 154 -14.44 -25.22 -20.92
N SER A 155 -14.56 -25.17 -22.24
CA SER A 155 -14.82 -26.37 -23.04
C SER A 155 -13.75 -27.40 -22.73
N ALA A 156 -14.15 -28.53 -22.15
CA ALA A 156 -13.41 -29.78 -22.18
C ALA A 156 -14.44 -30.90 -22.17
N GLY A 157 -14.53 -31.58 -23.30
CA GLY A 157 -15.46 -32.68 -23.50
C GLY A 157 -15.18 -33.89 -22.61
N GLN A 158 -16.15 -34.81 -22.71
CA GLN A 158 -16.17 -36.16 -22.15
C GLN A 158 -16.64 -36.26 -20.71
N THR A 159 -17.96 -36.44 -20.54
CA THR A 159 -18.54 -37.63 -19.86
C THR A 159 -19.99 -37.81 -20.32
N LEU A 160 -20.17 -38.33 -21.54
CA LEU A 160 -21.38 -39.11 -21.85
C LEU A 160 -21.21 -40.44 -21.12
N SER A 161 -21.60 -40.48 -19.84
CA SER A 161 -21.96 -41.71 -19.15
C SER A 161 -23.48 -41.73 -19.07
N GLU A 162 -24.08 -41.93 -20.24
CA GLU A 162 -25.50 -42.16 -20.39
C GLU A 162 -25.76 -43.63 -20.03
N ARG A 163 -26.14 -43.80 -18.78
CA ARG A 163 -27.21 -44.68 -18.32
C ARG A 163 -27.81 -45.63 -19.37
N ASP A 164 -27.98 -46.87 -18.92
CA ASP A 164 -29.23 -47.60 -19.12
C ASP A 164 -29.61 -48.01 -20.54
N ILE A 165 -28.79 -48.80 -21.25
CA ILE A 165 -29.34 -49.73 -22.25
C ILE A 165 -28.55 -51.04 -22.23
N ALA A 166 -29.21 -52.13 -21.85
CA ALA A 166 -28.78 -53.54 -21.91
C ALA A 166 -28.36 -54.25 -20.60
N SER A 167 -28.98 -53.88 -19.47
CA SER A 167 -29.34 -54.89 -18.45
C SER A 167 -30.86 -55.10 -18.50
N ARG A 168 -31.29 -55.88 -19.48
CA ARG A 168 -32.64 -56.46 -19.54
C ARG A 168 -32.48 -57.87 -20.07
N ASP A 169 -32.08 -58.76 -19.17
CA ASP A 169 -32.45 -60.17 -19.30
C ASP A 169 -33.93 -60.29 -18.93
N PRO A 170 -34.76 -60.79 -19.85
CA PRO A 170 -35.74 -61.76 -19.43
C PRO A 170 -35.70 -62.99 -20.34
N THR A 171 -35.36 -64.13 -19.74
CA THR A 171 -35.80 -65.49 -20.10
C THR A 171 -35.29 -66.05 -21.43
N ARG A 172 -34.30 -66.97 -21.36
CA ARG A 172 -34.46 -68.40 -21.73
C ARG A 172 -33.20 -69.20 -21.45
#